data_AF-A0A4Q5YGM5-F1
#
_entry.id   AF-A0A4Q5YGM5-F1
#
_cell.length_a   1.000
_cell.length_b   1.000
_cell.length_c   1.000
_cell.angle_alpha   90.00
_cell.angle_beta   90.00
_cell.angle_gamma   90.00
#
_symmetry.space_group_name_H-M   'P 1'
#
loop_
_entity.id
_entity.type
_entity.pdbx_description
1 polymer ?
#
loop_
_entity_poly.entity_id
_entity_poly.type
_entity_poly.pdbx_seq_one_letter_code
_entity_poly.pdbx_strand_id
1 'polypeptide(L)'
;MKRLAIVVSHPIQYYAPVFQALAASGRVDLKVFYTWGEGSVKKFDPDFKKVIEWDIPLLEGYSYEFLINASKDPGTHHFKGIVNPDAIERVRRFDPHAILFMAGRGTA
;
A
#
# COMPACT_ATOMS: atom_id res chain seq x y z
N MET A 1 17.12 -12.15 9.98
CA MET A 1 15.90 -11.30 10.18
C MET A 1 14.83 -11.79 9.23
N LYS A 2 13.56 -11.93 9.66
CA LYS A 2 12.50 -12.44 8.77
C LYS A 2 11.96 -11.30 7.89
N ARG A 3 11.98 -11.49 6.58
CA ARG A 3 11.38 -10.58 5.59
C ARG A 3 9.85 -10.70 5.57
N LEU A 4 9.16 -9.59 5.77
CA LEU A 4 7.69 -9.48 5.75
C LEU A 4 7.27 -8.53 4.61
N ALA A 5 6.46 -9.05 3.68
CA ALA A 5 5.80 -8.23 2.69
C ALA A 5 4.39 -7.85 3.19
N ILE A 6 4.07 -6.56 3.21
CA ILE A 6 2.69 -6.09 3.40
C ILE A 6 2.16 -5.64 2.05
N VAL A 7 1.00 -6.14 1.63
CA VAL A 7 0.33 -5.70 0.40
C VAL A 7 -0.96 -4.99 0.78
N VAL A 8 -1.06 -3.72 0.41
CA VAL A 8 -2.18 -2.84 0.76
C VAL A 8 -2.51 -1.92 -0.40
N SER A 9 -3.74 -1.43 -0.49
CA SER A 9 -4.16 -0.65 -1.66
C SER A 9 -3.50 0.72 -1.76
N HIS A 10 -3.42 1.45 -0.65
CA HIS A 10 -2.92 2.82 -0.61
C HIS A 10 -2.44 3.20 0.81
N PRO A 11 -1.57 4.21 0.94
CA PRO A 11 -1.19 4.72 2.24
C PRO A 11 -2.35 5.48 2.89
N ILE A 12 -2.63 5.19 4.16
CA ILE A 12 -3.64 5.87 4.98
C ILE A 12 -3.10 6.12 6.39
N GLN A 13 -3.65 7.12 7.07
CA GLN A 13 -3.14 7.59 8.36
C GLN A 13 -3.09 6.51 9.46
N TYR A 14 -3.99 5.54 9.44
CA TYR A 14 -4.07 4.51 10.47
C TYR A 14 -3.00 3.43 10.34
N TYR A 15 -2.44 3.23 9.14
CA TYR A 15 -1.46 2.18 8.89
C TYR A 15 -0.01 2.66 9.03
N ALA A 16 0.26 3.93 8.70
CA ALA A 16 1.64 4.46 8.71
C ALA A 16 2.35 4.27 10.07
N PRO A 17 1.76 4.58 11.25
CA PRO A 17 2.42 4.38 12.53
C PRO A 17 2.72 2.90 12.84
N VAL A 18 1.85 1.99 12.38
CA VAL A 18 2.04 0.55 12.58
C VAL A 18 3.22 0.04 11.74
N PHE A 19 3.34 0.50 10.49
CA PHE A 19 4.46 0.11 9.62
C PHE A 19 5.79 0.66 10.13
N GLN A 20 5.81 1.91 10.60
CA GLN A 20 6.96 2.52 11.26
C GLN A 20 7.40 1.72 12.49
N ALA A 21 6.47 1.38 13.39
CA ALA A 21 6.78 0.60 14.58
C ALA A 21 7.31 -0.81 14.25
N LEU A 22 6.74 -1.46 13.21
CA LEU A 22 7.21 -2.77 12.75
C LEU A 22 8.63 -2.71 12.19
N ALA A 23 8.93 -1.73 11.33
CA ALA A 23 10.27 -1.53 10.77
C ALA A 23 11.29 -1.17 11.86
N ALA A 24 10.93 -0.26 12.79
CA ALA A 24 11.79 0.14 13.89
C ALA A 24 12.03 -0.96 14.94
N SER A 25 11.18 -1.99 14.99
CA SER A 25 11.29 -3.06 15.99
C SER A 25 12.56 -3.92 15.88
N GLY A 26 13.24 -3.92 14.72
CA GLY A 26 14.39 -4.77 14.44
C GLY A 26 14.06 -6.28 14.35
N ARG A 27 12.77 -6.66 14.42
CA ARG A 27 12.35 -8.07 14.38
C ARG A 27 12.08 -8.58 12.97
N VAL A 28 11.67 -7.69 12.08
CA VAL A 28 11.33 -8.00 10.69
C VAL A 28 11.98 -7.00 9.73
N ASP A 29 12.41 -7.51 8.58
CA ASP A 29 12.76 -6.68 7.43
C ASP A 29 11.47 -6.42 6.65
N LEU A 30 10.93 -5.20 6.78
CA LEU A 30 9.60 -4.85 6.29
C LEU A 30 9.69 -4.16 4.92
N LYS A 31 8.88 -4.63 3.98
CA LYS A 31 8.57 -3.89 2.75
C LYS A 31 7.06 -3.84 2.49
N VAL A 32 6.54 -2.64 2.23
CA VAL A 32 5.12 -2.40 1.94
C VAL A 32 4.91 -2.16 0.44
N PHE A 33 3.98 -2.89 -0.17
CA PHE A 33 3.63 -2.77 -1.58
C PHE A 33 2.25 -2.11 -1.71
N TYR A 34 2.21 -0.95 -2.36
CA TYR A 34 0.99 -0.18 -2.61
C TYR A 34 0.43 -0.49 -3.99
N THR A 35 -0.75 -1.12 -4.05
CA THR A 35 -1.29 -1.67 -5.30
C THR A 35 -1.95 -0.61 -6.19
N TRP A 36 -2.40 0.51 -5.65
CA TRP A 36 -3.07 1.54 -6.45
C TRP A 36 -2.08 2.52 -7.11
N GLY A 37 -0.79 2.44 -6.76
CA GLY A 37 0.28 3.26 -7.36
C GLY A 37 0.41 4.65 -6.73
N GLU A 38 1.37 5.44 -7.23
CA GLU A 38 1.75 6.75 -6.66
C GLU A 38 0.59 7.76 -6.59
N GLY A 39 -0.35 7.67 -7.53
CA GLY A 39 -1.56 8.51 -7.55
C GLY A 39 -2.46 8.34 -6.33
N SER A 40 -2.24 7.31 -5.51
CA SER A 40 -2.98 7.09 -4.26
C SER A 40 -2.58 8.02 -3.12
N VAL A 41 -1.39 8.63 -3.17
CA VAL A 41 -0.91 9.59 -2.15
C VAL A 41 -1.65 10.92 -2.26
N LYS A 42 -2.07 11.28 -3.48
CA LYS A 42 -2.81 12.51 -3.79
C LYS A 42 -4.24 12.16 -4.19
N LYS A 43 -5.06 11.68 -3.26
CA LYS A 43 -6.48 11.53 -3.56
C LYS A 43 -7.33 12.65 -2.98
N PHE A 44 -7.99 13.34 -3.91
CA PHE A 44 -9.35 13.78 -3.68
C PHE A 44 -10.17 12.58 -3.21
N ASP A 45 -10.61 12.62 -1.96
CA ASP A 45 -11.48 11.59 -1.42
C ASP A 45 -12.92 11.90 -1.89
N PRO A 46 -13.56 11.04 -2.72
CA PRO A 46 -14.91 11.27 -3.23
C PRO A 46 -15.96 11.31 -2.13
N ASP A 47 -15.73 10.60 -1.03
CA ASP A 47 -16.65 10.51 0.11
C ASP A 47 -16.57 11.79 0.96
N PHE A 48 -15.40 12.44 0.99
CA PHE A 48 -15.18 13.69 1.73
C PHE A 48 -15.18 14.95 0.86
N LYS A 49 -15.24 14.82 -0.47
CA LYS A 49 -15.17 15.91 -1.48
C LYS A 49 -14.01 16.89 -1.25
N LYS A 50 -12.89 16.42 -0.70
CA LYS A 50 -11.73 17.23 -0.35
C LYS A 50 -10.44 16.56 -0.76
N VAL A 51 -9.44 17.38 -1.09
CA VAL A 51 -8.05 16.93 -1.15
C VAL A 51 -7.63 16.67 0.29
N ILE A 52 -7.43 15.41 0.64
CA ILE A 52 -6.94 15.05 1.97
C ILE A 52 -5.42 15.04 1.90
N GLU A 53 -4.81 16.06 2.50
CA GLU A 53 -3.40 16.06 2.86
C GLU A 53 -3.32 15.68 4.34
N TRP A 54 -2.61 14.60 4.64
CA TRP A 54 -2.49 14.14 6.02
C TRP A 54 -1.36 14.88 6.70
N ASP A 55 -1.59 15.39 7.92
CA ASP A 55 -0.58 16.07 8.74
C ASP A 55 0.50 15.11 9.30
N ILE A 56 0.62 13.89 8.76
CA ILE A 56 1.60 12.89 9.20
C ILE A 56 2.39 12.34 8.01
N PRO A 57 3.68 12.01 8.20
CA PRO A 57 4.49 11.43 7.15
C PRO A 57 4.07 9.99 6.86
N LEU A 58 3.26 9.81 5.82
CA LEU A 58 2.66 8.52 5.48
C LEU A 58 3.64 7.47 4.94
N LEU A 59 4.82 7.86 4.47
CA LEU A 59 5.75 6.99 3.74
C LEU A 59 7.17 7.01 4.34
N GLU A 60 7.32 7.54 5.55
CA GLU A 60 8.62 7.61 6.23
C GLU A 60 8.77 6.48 7.26
N GLY A 61 10.02 6.07 7.51
CA GLY A 61 10.36 5.11 8.56
C GLY A 61 10.20 3.63 8.19
N TYR A 62 9.88 3.30 6.94
CA TYR A 62 9.85 1.92 6.44
C TYR A 62 10.08 1.86 4.91
N SER A 63 10.50 0.71 4.38
CA SER A 63 10.66 0.52 2.94
C SER A 63 9.32 0.25 2.26
N TYR A 64 9.10 0.88 1.10
CA TYR A 64 7.89 0.67 0.31
C TYR A 64 8.16 0.65 -1.19
N GLU A 65 7.19 0.17 -1.95
CA GLU A 65 7.15 0.21 -3.41
C GLU A 65 5.72 0.46 -3.90
N PHE A 66 5.56 1.43 -4.78
CA PHE A 66 4.32 1.59 -5.54
C PHE A 66 4.33 0.63 -6.72
N LEU A 67 3.30 -0.22 -6.80
CA LEU A 67 3.09 -1.08 -7.95
C LEU A 67 2.44 -0.29 -9.08
N ILE A 68 2.76 -0.66 -10.33
CA ILE A 68 2.12 -0.06 -11.50
C ILE A 68 0.67 -0.55 -11.52
N ASN A 69 -0.28 0.38 -11.47
CA ASN A 69 -1.69 0.08 -11.71
C ASN A 69 -2.02 0.31 -13.18
N ALA A 70 -2.21 -0.76 -13.93
CA ALA A 70 -2.55 -0.75 -15.35
C ALA A 70 -4.07 -0.63 -15.61
N SER A 71 -4.89 -0.38 -14.59
CA SER A 71 -6.32 -0.13 -14.79
C SER A 71 -6.55 1.11 -15.66
N LYS A 72 -7.47 1.01 -16.62
CA LYS A 72 -7.94 2.14 -17.44
C LYS A 72 -8.76 3.14 -16.63
N ASP A 73 -9.37 2.68 -15.53
CA ASP A 73 -10.13 3.49 -14.59
C ASP A 73 -9.65 3.14 -13.17
N PRO A 74 -8.58 3.77 -12.68
CA PRO A 74 -7.97 3.38 -11.41
C PRO A 74 -8.79 3.85 -10.21
N GLY A 75 -9.12 2.94 -9.31
CA GLY A 75 -9.83 3.29 -8.08
C GLY A 75 -10.28 2.09 -7.27
N THR A 76 -10.73 2.35 -6.05
CA THR A 76 -11.24 1.34 -5.11
C THR A 76 -12.75 1.14 -5.20
N HIS A 77 -13.42 1.90 -6.08
CA HIS A 77 -14.89 1.92 -6.23
C HIS A 77 -15.43 0.80 -7.13
N HIS A 78 -14.56 -0.01 -7.74
CA HIS A 78 -14.96 -1.19 -8.52
C HIS A 78 -13.83 -2.23 -8.59
N PHE A 79 -14.19 -3.50 -8.83
CA PHE A 79 -13.27 -4.64 -8.75
C PHE A 79 -12.08 -4.59 -9.73
N LYS A 80 -12.26 -3.94 -10.89
CA LYS A 80 -11.21 -3.81 -11.92
C LYS A 80 -10.35 -2.55 -11.77
N GLY A 81 -10.54 -1.76 -10.72
CA GLY A 81 -9.83 -0.49 -10.56
C GLY A 81 -8.38 -0.62 -10.07
N ILE A 82 -7.92 -1.84 -9.78
CA ILE A 82 -6.54 -2.15 -9.40
C ILE A 82 -6.08 -3.38 -10.19
N VAL A 83 -5.19 -3.16 -11.16
CA VAL A 83 -4.58 -4.23 -11.97
C VAL A 83 -3.06 -4.06 -11.91
N ASN A 84 -2.37 -4.93 -11.19
CA ASN A 84 -0.92 -4.89 -11.06
C ASN A 84 -0.27 -6.08 -11.79
N PRO A 85 0.09 -5.93 -13.08
CA PRO A 85 0.61 -7.04 -13.88
C PRO A 85 1.93 -7.59 -13.33
N ASP A 86 2.74 -6.76 -12.67
CA ASP A 86 4.04 -7.13 -12.13
C ASP A 86 4.03 -7.44 -10.62
N ALA A 87 2.87 -7.39 -9.94
CA ALA A 87 2.78 -7.55 -8.48
C ALA A 87 3.48 -8.82 -7.96
N ILE A 88 3.18 -9.97 -8.57
CA ILE A 88 3.72 -11.26 -8.14
C ILE A 88 5.25 -11.26 -8.29
N GLU A 89 5.75 -10.70 -9.40
CA GLU A 89 7.19 -10.60 -9.64
C GLU A 89 7.86 -9.68 -8.62
N ARG A 90 7.31 -8.48 -8.38
CA ARG A 90 7.86 -7.52 -7.41
C ARG A 90 7.92 -8.10 -6.00
N VAL A 91 6.84 -8.74 -5.56
CA VAL A 91 6.78 -9.38 -4.24
C VAL A 91 7.76 -10.55 -4.17
N ARG A 92 7.88 -11.39 -5.21
CA ARG A 92 8.86 -12.49 -5.24
C ARG A 92 10.31 -12.00 -5.22
N ARG A 93 10.63 -10.89 -5.89
CA ARG A 93 11.98 -10.30 -5.87
C ARG A 93 12.42 -9.86 -4.47
N PHE A 94 11.47 -9.53 -3.58
CA PHE A 94 11.76 -9.26 -2.16
C PHE A 94 11.96 -10.55 -1.33
N ASP A 95 11.65 -11.72 -1.88
CA ASP A 95 11.82 -13.03 -1.26
C ASP A 95 11.19 -13.13 0.16
N PRO A 96 9.93 -12.72 0.37
CA PRO A 96 9.35 -12.65 1.72
C PRO A 96 9.19 -14.04 2.36
N HIS A 97 9.42 -14.12 3.67
CA HIS A 97 9.10 -15.33 4.44
C HIS A 97 7.61 -15.41 4.80
N ALA A 98 6.93 -14.26 4.83
CA ALA A 98 5.50 -14.14 5.09
C ALA A 98 4.93 -12.95 4.31
N ILE A 99 3.66 -13.07 3.91
CA ILE A 99 2.93 -12.00 3.23
C ILE A 99 1.67 -11.70 4.03
N LEU A 100 1.46 -10.42 4.37
CA LEU A 100 0.23 -9.91 4.96
C LEU A 100 -0.53 -9.11 3.91
N PHE A 101 -1.72 -9.58 3.53
CA PHE A 101 -2.63 -8.84 2.67
C PHE A 101 -3.61 -8.04 3.52
N MET A 102 -3.66 -6.73 3.31
CA MET A 102 -4.59 -5.81 3.97
C MET A 102 -5.52 -5.22 2.92
N ALA A 103 -6.76 -5.71 2.88
CA ALA A 103 -7.81 -5.21 1.98
C ALA A 103 -9.07 -4.88 2.79
N GLY A 104 -9.67 -3.72 2.51
CA GLY A 104 -11.03 -3.42 2.93
C GLY A 104 -12.05 -4.10 2.01
N ARG A 105 -13.29 -4.29 2.48
CA ARG A 105 -14.39 -4.69 1.59
C ARG A 105 -14.62 -3.57 0.58
N GLY A 106 -14.36 -3.82 -0.70
CA GLY A 106 -14.85 -2.96 -1.76
C GLY A 106 -16.37 -3.02 -1.74
N THR A 107 -17.03 -1.89 -1.47
CA THR A 107 -18.46 -1.75 -1.70
C THR A 107 -18.64 -1.69 -3.21
N ALA A 108 -18.97 -2.84 -3.80
CA ALA A 108 -19.59 -2.90 -5.12
C ALA A 108 -21.08 -2.60 -4.98
#